data_AF-A0A3D5JBU0-F1
#
_entry.id   AF-A0A3D5JBU0-F1
#
_cell.length_a   1.000
_cell.length_b   1.000
_cell.length_c   1.000
_cell.angle_alpha   90.00
_cell.angle_beta   90.00
_cell.angle_gamma   90.00
#
_symmetry.space_group_name_H-M   'P 1'
#
loop_
_entity.id
_entity.type
_entity.pdbx_description
1 polymer ?
#
loop_
_entity_poly.entity_id
_entity_poly.type
_entity_poly.pdbx_seq_one_letter_code
_entity_poly.pdbx_strand_id
1 'polypeptide(L)'
;FEIGYFSVSVSNDMNASISPSVYDLGVGAIQPADCQTFSFGLLDFDPEDELCLIVSAHENDPILNPETMCCIAEACFPIPACDDECATVEWFDVVCLDDQWYFEAGSLNNSMTTVGYVEFIYPGVNGLISDISSVGAVAHGDLIAFGDLLSPFTNASSPFCIDIVLHEASPLGELVECCSFQYCLDLPSCGPEEIPGCTDASASNFDPEATFDDGSCSYCIAPALINTNSACGSELDEVCGCNGITYINLCYAINMGGVISWTPGACDSADGTEVVESSGETCPTDVNEDGTTNVSDLLMVLGEFGVNCE
;
A
#
# COMPACT_ATOMS: atom_id res chain seq x y z
N PHE A 1 -1.34 33.49 54.55
CA PHE A 1 0.00 33.76 54.02
C PHE A 1 -0.19 34.67 52.82
N GLU A 2 0.53 35.78 52.77
CA GLU A 2 0.55 36.62 51.57
C GLU A 2 1.54 35.97 50.60
N ILE A 3 1.04 35.13 49.69
CA ILE A 3 1.87 34.46 48.69
C ILE A 3 2.21 35.49 47.62
N GLY A 4 3.49 35.83 47.50
CA GLY A 4 4.01 36.76 46.49
C GLY A 4 4.66 36.07 45.30
N TYR A 5 5.12 34.82 45.46
CA TYR A 5 5.85 34.08 44.44
C TYR A 5 5.46 32.60 44.42
N PHE A 6 5.54 31.99 43.24
CA PHE A 6 5.64 30.53 43.10
C PHE A 6 6.96 30.14 42.49
N SER A 7 7.48 28.98 42.87
CA SER A 7 8.54 28.31 42.12
C SER A 7 8.17 26.87 41.80
N VAL A 8 8.60 26.42 40.63
CA VAL A 8 8.33 25.09 40.09
C VAL A 8 9.66 24.41 39.78
N SER A 9 9.80 23.15 40.19
CA SER A 9 10.96 22.30 39.89
C SER A 9 10.51 20.87 39.59
N VAL A 10 11.27 20.15 38.79
CA VAL A 10 11.07 18.70 38.57
C VAL A 10 11.66 17.94 39.76
N SER A 11 10.93 16.95 40.30
CA SER A 11 11.39 16.16 41.44
C SER A 11 11.99 14.81 41.07
N ASN A 12 11.59 14.26 39.91
CA ASN A 12 11.93 12.89 39.51
C ASN A 12 12.97 12.81 38.37
N ASP A 13 13.43 13.93 37.84
CA ASP A 13 14.54 14.00 36.90
C ASP A 13 15.47 15.18 37.28
N MET A 14 16.73 14.85 37.53
CA MET A 14 17.76 15.79 37.95
C MET A 14 18.40 16.56 36.79
N ASN A 15 18.25 16.08 35.55
CA ASN A 15 18.74 16.74 34.35
C ASN A 15 17.72 17.73 33.80
N ALA A 16 16.45 17.52 34.10
CA ALA A 16 15.37 18.37 33.66
C ALA A 16 15.46 19.78 34.24
N SER A 17 15.19 20.78 33.41
CA SER A 17 15.14 22.17 33.81
C SER A 17 13.83 22.85 33.39
N ILE A 18 13.37 23.78 34.22
CA ILE A 18 12.13 24.51 34.01
C ILE A 18 12.47 25.97 33.72
N SER A 19 11.86 26.52 32.66
CA SER A 19 12.03 27.93 32.29
C SER A 19 10.70 28.56 31.85
N PRO A 20 10.18 29.59 32.55
CA PRO A 20 10.67 30.11 33.82
C PRO A 20 10.31 29.20 35.01
N SER A 21 11.21 29.09 35.99
CA SER A 21 11.01 28.31 37.22
C SER A 21 10.48 29.13 38.41
N VAL A 22 10.44 30.46 38.30
CA VAL A 22 9.94 31.38 39.34
C VAL A 22 8.95 32.36 38.75
N TYR A 23 7.83 32.55 39.43
CA TYR A 23 6.72 33.41 39.02
C TYR A 23 6.45 34.46 40.10
N ASP A 24 6.62 35.74 39.75
CA ASP A 24 6.22 36.87 40.58
C ASP A 24 4.72 37.14 40.39
N LEU A 25 3.95 37.08 41.48
CA LEU A 25 2.50 37.28 41.49
C LEU A 25 2.11 38.77 41.60
N GLY A 26 3.08 39.65 41.84
CA GLY A 26 2.89 41.09 41.91
C GLY A 26 2.03 41.56 43.10
N VAL A 27 1.50 42.79 42.98
CA VAL A 27 0.64 43.42 44.01
C VAL A 27 -0.77 42.86 43.94
N GLY A 28 -1.04 41.80 44.70
CA GLY A 28 -2.34 41.17 44.79
C GLY A 28 -2.28 39.69 45.15
N ALA A 29 -1.55 39.36 46.23
CA ALA A 29 -1.38 38.00 46.73
C ALA A 29 -2.68 37.19 46.66
N ILE A 30 -2.59 36.01 46.06
CA ILE A 30 -3.70 35.05 45.87
C ILE A 30 -4.42 34.87 47.20
N GLN A 31 -5.73 35.16 47.23
CA GLN A 31 -6.53 34.90 48.42
C GLN A 31 -6.81 33.41 48.55
N PRO A 32 -7.07 32.89 49.76
CA PRO A 32 -7.49 31.50 49.91
C PRO A 32 -8.68 31.19 49.00
N ALA A 33 -8.54 30.13 48.19
CA ALA A 33 -9.49 29.65 47.17
C ALA A 33 -9.47 30.36 45.79
N ASP A 34 -8.53 31.28 45.54
CA ASP A 34 -8.26 31.78 44.18
C ASP A 34 -7.38 30.81 43.40
N CYS A 35 -7.63 30.67 42.09
CA CYS A 35 -6.84 29.86 41.17
C CYS A 35 -6.08 30.74 40.19
N GLN A 36 -4.84 30.34 39.86
CA GLN A 36 -4.04 30.99 38.83
C GLN A 36 -3.37 29.94 37.94
N THR A 37 -3.21 30.27 36.67
CA THR A 37 -2.54 29.45 35.67
C THR A 37 -1.14 29.99 35.41
N PHE A 38 -0.17 29.10 35.28
CA PHE A 38 1.19 29.41 34.86
C PHE A 38 1.63 28.41 33.79
N SER A 39 2.62 28.79 32.99
CA SER A 39 3.15 27.98 31.90
C SER A 39 4.68 28.05 31.90
N PHE A 40 5.33 26.91 31.82
CA PHE A 40 6.78 26.78 31.72
C PHE A 40 7.15 25.90 30.52
N GLY A 41 8.34 26.14 29.98
CA GLY A 41 9.05 25.16 29.16
C GLY A 41 9.78 24.17 30.06
N LEU A 42 9.75 22.90 29.66
CA LEU A 42 10.49 21.81 30.26
C LEU A 42 11.59 21.40 29.28
N LEU A 43 12.84 21.43 29.74
CA LEU A 43 14.02 21.16 28.91
C LEU A 43 14.80 20.00 29.51
N ASP A 44 15.48 19.22 28.65
CA ASP A 44 16.38 18.13 29.04
C ASP A 44 15.74 17.09 29.97
N PHE A 45 14.43 16.84 29.79
CA PHE A 45 13.66 15.89 30.57
C PHE A 45 13.54 14.55 29.83
N ASP A 46 13.91 13.47 30.51
CA ASP A 46 13.87 12.10 29.99
C ASP A 46 13.09 11.18 30.97
N PRO A 47 11.75 11.22 30.94
CA PRO A 47 10.94 10.47 31.88
C PRO A 47 10.62 9.06 31.38
N GLU A 48 10.64 8.10 32.31
CA GLU A 48 10.22 6.73 32.00
C GLU A 48 8.69 6.54 32.04
N ASP A 49 7.94 7.20 32.95
CA ASP A 49 6.47 6.97 33.11
C ASP A 49 5.64 8.15 33.69
N GLU A 50 6.27 9.16 34.31
CA GLU A 50 5.56 10.20 35.08
C GLU A 50 6.39 11.50 35.15
N LEU A 51 5.73 12.66 35.18
CA LEU A 51 6.32 13.98 35.47
C LEU A 51 5.89 14.40 36.86
N CYS A 52 6.83 14.42 37.80
CA CYS A 52 6.59 14.95 39.14
C CYS A 52 7.11 16.38 39.25
N LEU A 53 6.20 17.30 39.58
CA LEU A 53 6.49 18.71 39.82
C LEU A 53 6.36 19.03 41.30
N ILE A 54 7.37 19.71 41.82
CA ILE A 54 7.29 20.40 43.10
C ILE A 54 6.90 21.85 42.81
N VAL A 55 5.76 22.27 43.35
CA VAL A 55 5.31 23.67 43.37
C VAL A 55 5.45 24.18 44.79
N SER A 56 6.21 25.25 44.97
CA SER A 56 6.40 25.91 46.26
C SER A 56 5.91 27.35 46.20
N ALA A 57 5.20 27.76 47.26
CA ALA A 57 4.68 29.10 47.43
C ALA A 57 5.58 29.87 48.40
N HIS A 58 5.88 31.13 48.10
CA HIS A 58 6.79 31.97 48.89
C HIS A 58 6.20 33.35 49.15
N GLU A 59 6.53 33.94 50.31
CA GLU A 59 6.14 35.33 50.63
C GLU A 59 6.97 36.34 49.84
N ASN A 60 8.25 36.04 49.58
CA ASN A 60 9.17 36.89 48.82
C ASN A 60 9.88 36.09 47.73
N ASP A 61 10.66 36.77 46.89
CA ASP A 61 11.43 36.14 45.81
C ASP A 61 12.30 35.00 46.37
N PRO A 62 12.06 33.73 45.98
CA PRO A 62 12.77 32.58 46.50
C PRO A 62 14.25 32.52 46.09
N ILE A 63 14.65 33.24 45.03
CA ILE A 63 16.05 33.34 44.62
C ILE A 63 16.83 34.18 45.64
N LEU A 64 16.21 35.24 46.17
CA LEU A 64 16.82 36.16 47.12
C LEU A 64 16.57 35.76 48.58
N ASN A 65 15.42 35.16 48.87
CA ASN A 65 14.94 34.84 50.22
C ASN A 65 14.37 33.41 50.28
N PRO A 66 15.20 32.36 50.19
CA PRO A 66 14.75 30.97 50.11
C PRO A 66 14.01 30.47 51.36
N GLU A 67 14.22 31.12 52.51
CA GLU A 67 13.57 30.78 53.79
C GLU A 67 12.10 31.23 53.85
N THR A 68 11.57 31.88 52.80
CA THR A 68 10.21 32.45 52.79
C THR A 68 9.16 31.49 52.23
N MET A 69 9.50 30.20 52.09
CA MET A 69 8.57 29.16 51.67
C MET A 69 7.43 28.99 52.68
N CYS A 70 6.20 29.18 52.22
CA CYS A 70 5.00 28.98 53.02
C CYS A 70 4.53 27.52 52.99
N CYS A 71 4.49 26.95 51.79
CA CYS A 71 4.01 25.60 51.55
C CYS A 71 4.61 25.04 50.27
N ILE A 72 4.61 23.71 50.21
CA ILE A 72 5.06 22.91 49.09
C ILE A 72 3.95 21.91 48.76
N ALA A 73 3.71 21.73 47.47
CA ALA A 73 2.86 20.70 46.93
C ALA A 73 3.68 19.92 45.91
N GLU A 74 3.57 18.60 45.96
CA GLU A 74 4.07 17.73 44.91
C GLU A 74 2.85 17.24 44.11
N ALA A 75 2.92 17.41 42.80
CA ALA A 75 1.92 16.91 41.89
C ALA A 75 2.64 16.09 40.83
N CYS A 76 2.28 14.82 40.74
CA CYS A 76 2.78 13.94 39.71
C CYS A 76 1.69 13.67 38.69
N PHE A 77 2.09 13.73 37.42
CA PHE A 77 1.23 13.58 36.26
C PHE A 77 1.77 12.41 35.46
N PRO A 78 0.98 11.35 35.22
CA PRO A 78 1.41 10.28 34.33
C PRO A 78 1.74 10.92 32.99
N ILE A 79 2.93 10.65 32.50
CA ILE A 79 3.26 11.02 31.13
C ILE A 79 2.67 9.90 30.33
N PRO A 80 1.74 10.19 29.41
CA PRO A 80 1.30 9.15 28.50
C PRO A 80 2.55 8.57 27.88
N ALA A 81 2.75 7.25 27.98
CA ALA A 81 3.68 6.59 27.10
C ALA A 81 3.38 7.09 25.68
N CYS A 82 4.40 7.19 24.82
CA CYS A 82 4.12 7.18 23.39
C CYS A 82 3.44 5.83 23.13
N ASP A 83 2.11 5.79 23.26
CA ASP A 83 1.33 4.60 23.06
C ASP A 83 1.60 4.17 21.62
N ASP A 84 1.73 2.86 21.39
CA ASP A 84 1.85 2.31 20.03
C ASP A 84 0.63 2.70 19.16
N GLU A 85 -0.40 3.32 19.77
CA GLU A 85 -1.64 3.83 19.17
C GLU A 85 -1.85 5.35 19.43
N CYS A 86 -0.81 6.18 19.26
CA CYS A 86 -0.95 7.65 19.37
C CYS A 86 -1.86 8.27 18.29
N ALA A 87 -2.10 7.55 17.19
CA ALA A 87 -3.26 7.77 16.33
C ALA A 87 -3.69 6.46 15.65
N THR A 88 -4.96 6.39 15.25
CA THR A 88 -5.45 5.32 14.37
C THR A 88 -5.80 5.88 13.00
N VAL A 89 -5.45 5.12 11.96
CA VAL A 89 -5.77 5.46 10.57
C VAL A 89 -7.13 4.85 10.24
N GLU A 90 -8.15 5.69 9.97
CA GLU A 90 -9.49 5.16 9.65
C GLU A 90 -9.56 4.63 8.21
N TRP A 91 -8.93 5.32 7.27
CA TRP A 91 -8.77 4.83 5.90
C TRP A 91 -7.46 5.33 5.29
N PHE A 92 -6.81 4.41 4.58
CA PHE A 92 -5.60 4.64 3.85
C PHE A 92 -5.73 3.86 2.55
N ASP A 93 -5.78 4.57 1.44
CA ASP A 93 -5.96 3.98 0.12
C ASP A 93 -4.78 4.34 -0.80
N VAL A 94 -4.58 3.49 -1.80
CA VAL A 94 -3.56 3.69 -2.82
C VAL A 94 -4.22 3.69 -4.17
N VAL A 95 -4.11 4.82 -4.85
CA VAL A 95 -4.66 4.99 -6.19
C VAL A 95 -3.53 4.87 -7.20
N CYS A 96 -3.74 4.07 -8.24
CA CYS A 96 -2.83 4.03 -9.39
C CYS A 96 -3.33 5.02 -10.45
N LEU A 97 -2.51 6.01 -10.78
CA LEU A 97 -2.75 6.97 -11.86
C LEU A 97 -1.50 7.04 -12.73
N ASP A 98 -1.66 6.94 -14.05
CA ASP A 98 -0.56 7.06 -15.02
C ASP A 98 0.66 6.16 -14.71
N ASP A 99 0.44 4.89 -14.35
CA ASP A 99 1.46 3.91 -13.94
C ASP A 99 2.29 4.32 -12.69
N GLN A 100 1.74 5.21 -11.87
CA GLN A 100 2.34 5.61 -10.59
C GLN A 100 1.32 5.44 -9.46
N TRP A 101 1.80 4.99 -8.30
CA TRP A 101 0.99 4.94 -7.10
C TRP A 101 0.97 6.30 -6.42
N TYR A 102 -0.21 6.71 -5.98
CA TYR A 102 -0.45 7.86 -5.15
C TYR A 102 -1.15 7.42 -3.87
N PHE A 103 -0.83 8.07 -2.76
CA PHE A 103 -1.54 7.85 -1.51
C PHE A 103 -2.71 8.79 -1.40
N GLU A 104 -3.87 8.22 -1.12
CA GLU A 104 -5.01 8.96 -0.61
C GLU A 104 -5.25 8.45 0.81
N ALA A 105 -5.04 9.31 1.78
CA ALA A 105 -5.19 8.94 3.16
C ALA A 105 -6.09 9.96 3.83
N GLY A 106 -6.89 9.52 4.79
CA GLY A 106 -7.68 10.47 5.54
C GLY A 106 -8.21 9.94 6.84
N SER A 107 -8.58 10.91 7.66
CA SER A 107 -9.07 10.74 9.02
C SER A 107 -8.09 9.94 9.89
N LEU A 108 -7.17 10.66 10.54
CA LEU A 108 -6.42 10.14 11.67
C LEU A 108 -7.14 10.52 12.95
N ASN A 109 -7.43 9.57 13.82
CA ASN A 109 -7.91 9.87 15.17
C ASN A 109 -6.70 10.03 16.09
N ASN A 110 -6.35 11.27 16.45
CA ASN A 110 -5.19 11.55 17.30
C ASN A 110 -5.58 11.54 18.79
N SER A 111 -4.79 10.80 19.59
CA SER A 111 -5.09 10.51 21.00
C SER A 111 -4.22 11.28 22.00
N MET A 112 -3.40 12.26 21.59
CA MET A 112 -2.37 12.81 22.49
C MET A 112 -2.32 14.35 22.60
N THR A 113 -2.25 15.11 21.50
CA THR A 113 -1.99 16.58 21.56
C THR A 113 -2.79 17.38 20.54
N THR A 114 -2.58 18.70 20.44
CA THR A 114 -3.13 19.49 19.32
C THR A 114 -2.19 19.38 18.13
N VAL A 115 -2.63 18.72 17.07
CA VAL A 115 -1.82 18.51 15.86
C VAL A 115 -1.96 19.72 14.94
N GLY A 116 -0.86 20.19 14.37
CA GLY A 116 -0.83 21.27 13.38
C GLY A 116 -0.37 20.81 12.00
N TYR A 117 0.51 19.81 11.98
CA TYR A 117 1.08 19.25 10.74
C TYR A 117 1.15 17.72 10.82
N VAL A 118 1.02 17.09 9.66
CA VAL A 118 1.23 15.66 9.47
C VAL A 118 2.31 15.50 8.42
N GLU A 119 3.32 14.70 8.72
CA GLU A 119 4.41 14.35 7.82
C GLU A 119 4.34 12.85 7.49
N PHE A 120 4.47 12.54 6.20
CA PHE A 120 4.53 11.18 5.67
C PHE A 120 5.92 10.91 5.13
N ILE A 121 6.56 9.87 5.64
CA ILE A 121 7.91 9.45 5.23
C ILE A 121 7.83 8.05 4.63
N TYR A 122 8.26 7.88 3.39
CA TYR A 122 8.12 6.60 2.68
C TYR A 122 9.20 6.37 1.62
N PRO A 123 9.50 5.10 1.26
CA PRO A 123 10.52 4.80 0.27
C PRO A 123 10.07 5.17 -1.14
N GLY A 124 10.81 6.06 -1.79
CA GLY A 124 10.67 6.40 -3.20
C GLY A 124 11.84 5.92 -4.07
N VAL A 125 11.74 6.17 -5.37
CA VAL A 125 12.70 5.71 -6.40
C VAL A 125 14.13 6.18 -6.14
N ASN A 126 14.28 7.40 -5.60
CA ASN A 126 15.58 8.07 -5.38
C ASN A 126 15.91 8.23 -3.89
N GLY A 127 15.31 7.42 -3.01
CA GLY A 127 15.43 7.54 -1.56
C GLY A 127 14.11 7.86 -0.89
N LEU A 128 14.15 8.23 0.39
CA LEU A 128 12.95 8.57 1.15
C LEU A 128 12.29 9.84 0.60
N ILE A 129 10.98 9.79 0.44
CA ILE A 129 10.12 10.96 0.20
C ILE A 129 9.56 11.37 1.56
N SER A 130 9.60 12.68 1.84
CA SER A 130 8.97 13.30 3.02
C SER A 130 7.99 14.36 2.49
N ASP A 131 6.70 14.11 2.72
CA ASP A 131 5.62 15.04 2.39
C ASP A 131 4.98 15.54 3.67
N ILE A 132 5.01 16.85 3.89
CA ILE A 132 4.39 17.49 5.05
C ILE A 132 3.16 18.29 4.65
N SER A 133 2.05 18.07 5.35
CA SER A 133 0.79 18.77 5.14
C SER A 133 0.37 19.51 6.41
N SER A 134 -0.06 20.76 6.25
CA SER A 134 -0.65 21.53 7.34
C SER A 134 -2.13 21.19 7.45
N VAL A 135 -2.57 20.73 8.62
CA VAL A 135 -3.97 20.32 8.86
C VAL A 135 -4.75 21.35 9.69
N GLY A 136 -4.10 22.46 10.06
CA GLY A 136 -4.63 23.40 11.04
C GLY A 136 -4.58 22.81 12.44
N ALA A 137 -4.89 23.60 13.48
CA ALA A 137 -4.93 23.09 14.84
C ALA A 137 -6.13 22.13 15.02
N VAL A 138 -5.86 20.83 15.09
CA VAL A 138 -6.84 19.78 15.38
C VAL A 138 -6.68 19.37 16.84
N ALA A 139 -7.77 19.48 17.62
CA ALA A 139 -7.72 19.15 19.03
C ALA A 139 -7.55 17.64 19.27
N HIS A 140 -7.09 17.30 20.47
CA HIS A 140 -7.02 15.92 20.92
C HIS A 140 -8.41 15.23 20.83
N GLY A 141 -8.45 14.03 20.25
CA GLY A 141 -9.65 13.22 20.05
C GLY A 141 -10.49 13.60 18.84
N ASP A 142 -10.11 14.64 18.09
CA ASP A 142 -10.75 15.00 16.83
C ASP A 142 -10.08 14.30 15.64
N LEU A 143 -10.86 14.13 14.56
CA LEU A 143 -10.40 13.52 13.32
C LEU A 143 -9.58 14.52 12.50
N ILE A 144 -8.39 14.11 12.06
CA ILE A 144 -7.53 14.87 11.15
C ILE A 144 -7.88 14.45 9.72
N ALA A 145 -8.61 15.30 9.00
CA ALA A 145 -8.93 15.09 7.60
C ALA A 145 -7.87 15.72 6.70
N PHE A 146 -7.27 14.91 5.83
CA PHE A 146 -6.47 15.31 4.68
C PHE A 146 -6.98 14.51 3.49
N GLY A 147 -6.81 15.03 2.28
CA GLY A 147 -7.36 14.45 1.06
C GLY A 147 -6.50 14.78 -0.16
N ASP A 148 -5.22 15.05 0.08
CA ASP A 148 -4.28 15.36 -0.98
C ASP A 148 -3.56 14.08 -1.42
N LEU A 149 -3.40 13.95 -2.73
CA LEU A 149 -2.54 12.94 -3.34
C LEU A 149 -1.09 13.27 -2.98
N LEU A 150 -0.45 12.40 -2.21
CA LEU A 150 0.98 12.52 -1.89
C LEU A 150 1.84 12.22 -3.12
N SER A 151 3.13 12.57 -3.05
CA SER A 151 4.05 12.43 -4.18
C SER A 151 4.10 10.98 -4.71
N PRO A 152 4.09 10.79 -6.04
CA PRO A 152 4.07 9.45 -6.61
C PRO A 152 5.42 8.72 -6.43
N PHE A 153 5.36 7.39 -6.38
CA PHE A 153 6.54 6.52 -6.35
C PHE A 153 6.38 5.36 -7.34
N THR A 154 7.49 4.71 -7.70
CA THR A 154 7.51 3.52 -8.56
C THR A 154 8.42 2.45 -7.96
N ASN A 155 8.20 1.18 -8.32
CA ASN A 155 8.98 0.01 -7.87
C ASN A 155 8.96 -0.25 -6.35
N ALA A 156 7.77 -0.19 -5.74
CA ALA A 156 7.62 -0.61 -4.36
C ALA A 156 7.29 -2.11 -4.24
N SER A 157 7.83 -2.75 -3.20
CA SER A 157 7.50 -4.13 -2.84
C SER A 157 6.34 -4.14 -1.83
N SER A 158 5.44 -5.12 -1.95
CA SER A 158 4.43 -5.40 -0.91
C SER A 158 5.05 -6.22 0.23
N PRO A 159 4.73 -5.94 1.51
CA PRO A 159 3.93 -4.81 1.98
C PRO A 159 4.72 -3.49 1.94
N PHE A 160 4.06 -2.41 1.55
CA PHE A 160 4.62 -1.08 1.54
C PHE A 160 4.35 -0.39 2.88
N CYS A 161 5.39 0.13 3.52
CA CYS A 161 5.31 0.78 4.82
C CYS A 161 5.64 2.26 4.73
N ILE A 162 4.92 3.05 5.53
CA ILE A 162 5.01 4.50 5.61
C ILE A 162 5.11 4.88 7.08
N ASP A 163 6.02 5.79 7.40
CA ASP A 163 6.09 6.38 8.72
C ASP A 163 5.25 7.67 8.72
N ILE A 164 4.28 7.74 9.63
CA ILE A 164 3.40 8.89 9.81
C ILE A 164 3.85 9.60 11.08
N VAL A 165 4.19 10.88 10.95
CA VAL A 165 4.68 11.72 12.04
C VAL A 165 3.72 12.89 12.25
N LEU A 166 3.19 13.01 13.45
CA LEU A 166 2.33 14.12 13.87
C LEU A 166 3.17 15.17 14.58
N HIS A 167 2.99 16.43 14.18
CA HIS A 167 3.68 17.56 14.77
C HIS A 167 2.69 18.52 15.44
N GLU A 168 3.06 19.04 16.61
CA GLU A 168 2.24 19.99 17.36
C GLU A 168 2.02 21.30 16.58
N ALA A 169 0.85 21.91 16.78
CA ALA A 169 0.58 23.27 16.30
C ALA A 169 1.38 24.33 17.10
N SER A 170 2.67 24.51 16.76
CA SER A 170 3.50 25.53 17.40
C SER A 170 3.17 26.96 16.90
N PRO A 171 2.92 27.94 17.80
CA PRO A 171 2.76 29.35 17.42
C PRO A 171 4.04 29.98 16.83
N LEU A 172 5.19 29.33 17.05
CA LEU A 172 6.49 29.77 16.54
C LEU A 172 6.87 29.13 15.20
N GLY A 173 6.05 28.20 14.69
CA GLY A 173 6.30 27.48 13.43
C GLY A 173 7.38 26.39 13.53
N GLU A 174 7.74 25.98 14.73
CA GLU A 174 8.65 24.86 14.96
C GLU A 174 7.89 23.54 14.89
N LEU A 175 8.42 22.56 14.14
CA LEU A 175 7.88 21.22 14.05
C LEU A 175 8.35 20.42 15.26
N VAL A 176 7.46 20.28 16.25
CA VAL A 176 7.70 19.44 17.42
C VAL A 176 6.95 18.14 17.21
N GLU A 177 7.71 17.06 16.98
CA GLU A 177 7.17 15.72 16.86
C GLU A 177 6.47 15.34 18.18
N CYS A 178 5.19 15.01 18.11
CA CYS A 178 4.40 14.59 19.27
C CYS A 178 3.96 13.12 19.18
N CYS A 179 3.99 12.51 18.00
CA CYS A 179 3.62 11.13 17.77
C CYS A 179 4.21 10.66 16.44
N SER A 180 4.71 9.43 16.39
CA SER A 180 5.05 8.77 15.14
C SER A 180 4.71 7.28 15.19
N PHE A 181 4.23 6.75 14.07
CA PHE A 181 3.90 5.34 13.95
C PHE A 181 4.05 4.88 12.50
N GLN A 182 4.28 3.58 12.32
CA GLN A 182 4.40 2.98 11.00
C GLN A 182 3.09 2.33 10.57
N TYR A 183 2.68 2.60 9.34
CA TYR A 183 1.52 1.98 8.71
C TYR A 183 1.96 1.20 7.46
N CYS A 184 1.62 -0.09 7.40
CA CYS A 184 1.95 -0.95 6.27
C CYS A 184 0.68 -1.44 5.58
N LEU A 185 0.72 -1.49 4.24
CA LEU A 185 -0.39 -1.89 3.40
C LEU A 185 0.09 -2.67 2.18
N ASP A 186 -0.82 -3.45 1.59
CA ASP A 186 -0.56 -4.12 0.33
C ASP A 186 -0.85 -3.18 -0.85
N LEU A 187 0.10 -3.09 -1.78
CA LEU A 187 -0.06 -2.24 -2.95
C LEU A 187 -0.93 -2.95 -4.00
N PRO A 188 -1.94 -2.26 -4.58
CA PRO A 188 -2.65 -2.78 -5.74
C PRO A 188 -1.72 -2.84 -6.95
N SER A 189 -2.03 -3.70 -7.91
CA SER A 189 -1.32 -3.75 -9.19
C SER A 189 -1.38 -2.40 -9.89
N CYS A 190 -0.22 -1.83 -10.24
CA CYS A 190 -0.11 -0.58 -10.98
C CYS A 190 0.90 -0.77 -12.11
N GLY A 191 0.46 -0.46 -13.33
CA GLY A 191 1.15 -0.82 -14.57
C GLY A 191 0.17 -1.40 -15.59
N PRO A 192 0.63 -1.66 -16.83
CA PRO A 192 -0.17 -2.36 -17.82
C PRO A 192 -0.61 -3.71 -17.26
N GLU A 193 -1.86 -4.09 -17.54
CA GLU A 193 -2.37 -5.41 -17.19
C GLU A 193 -1.41 -6.48 -17.72
N GLU A 194 -0.76 -7.20 -16.81
CA GLU A 194 0.05 -8.32 -17.22
C GLU A 194 -0.89 -9.43 -17.66
N ILE A 195 -0.88 -9.74 -18.95
CA ILE A 195 -1.63 -10.86 -19.52
C ILE A 195 -0.68 -12.07 -19.45
N PRO A 196 -0.87 -13.00 -18.49
CA PRO A 196 -0.02 -14.17 -18.37
C PRO A 196 -0.30 -15.13 -19.53
N GLY A 197 0.75 -15.62 -20.17
CA GLY A 197 0.66 -16.66 -21.18
C GLY A 197 2.02 -16.93 -21.82
N CYS A 198 2.08 -17.86 -22.77
CA CYS A 198 3.35 -18.17 -23.42
C CYS A 198 3.74 -17.07 -24.42
N THR A 199 4.88 -16.41 -24.18
CA THR A 199 5.39 -15.33 -25.06
C THR A 199 6.33 -15.83 -26.17
N ASP A 200 6.66 -17.12 -26.19
CA ASP A 200 7.53 -17.72 -27.20
C ASP A 200 6.73 -18.15 -28.44
N ALA A 201 6.92 -17.44 -29.55
CA ALA A 201 6.28 -17.73 -30.84
C ALA A 201 6.59 -19.12 -31.43
N SER A 202 7.55 -19.86 -30.86
CA SER A 202 7.85 -21.25 -31.25
C SER A 202 7.11 -22.30 -30.41
N ALA A 203 6.39 -21.90 -29.36
CA ALA A 203 5.55 -22.78 -28.58
C ALA A 203 4.18 -23.00 -29.25
N SER A 204 3.59 -24.17 -29.01
CA SER A 204 2.29 -24.58 -29.56
C SER A 204 1.11 -23.81 -28.95
N ASN A 205 1.31 -23.22 -27.78
CA ASN A 205 0.34 -22.41 -27.04
C ASN A 205 0.79 -20.94 -26.92
N PHE A 206 1.56 -20.44 -27.89
CA PHE A 206 1.91 -19.02 -27.98
C PHE A 206 0.64 -18.16 -27.93
N ASP A 207 0.63 -17.16 -27.07
CA ASP A 207 -0.43 -16.17 -26.96
C ASP A 207 0.11 -14.79 -27.38
N PRO A 208 -0.36 -14.21 -28.49
CA PRO A 208 0.10 -12.90 -28.94
C PRO A 208 -0.34 -11.75 -28.03
N GLU A 209 -1.35 -11.95 -27.18
CA GLU A 209 -1.78 -10.96 -26.19
C GLU A 209 -1.00 -11.08 -24.88
N ALA A 210 -0.26 -12.18 -24.67
CA ALA A 210 0.54 -12.34 -23.45
C ALA A 210 1.66 -11.31 -23.38
N THR A 211 1.69 -10.56 -22.28
CA THR A 211 2.73 -9.55 -22.00
C THR A 211 3.82 -10.09 -21.08
N PHE A 212 3.60 -11.24 -20.45
CA PHE A 212 4.53 -11.89 -19.52
C PHE A 212 4.48 -13.43 -19.65
N ASP A 213 5.65 -14.07 -19.68
CA ASP A 213 5.78 -15.54 -19.76
C ASP A 213 5.49 -16.18 -18.40
N ASP A 214 4.34 -16.87 -18.30
CA ASP A 214 3.94 -17.59 -17.09
C ASP A 214 4.58 -18.99 -16.96
N GLY A 215 5.45 -19.36 -17.89
CA GLY A 215 6.12 -20.66 -17.94
C GLY A 215 5.21 -21.79 -18.45
N SER A 216 4.04 -21.47 -19.01
CA SER A 216 3.13 -22.46 -19.60
C SER A 216 3.54 -22.93 -21.00
N CYS A 217 4.60 -22.37 -21.60
CA CYS A 217 5.04 -22.70 -22.95
C CYS A 217 5.20 -24.21 -23.19
N SER A 218 4.47 -24.72 -24.18
CA SER A 218 4.42 -26.12 -24.57
C SER A 218 4.96 -26.30 -25.98
N TYR A 219 6.11 -26.94 -26.10
CA TYR A 219 6.80 -27.10 -27.37
C TYR A 219 6.43 -28.40 -28.07
N CYS A 220 6.09 -28.31 -29.35
CA CYS A 220 5.81 -29.50 -30.16
C CYS A 220 7.07 -30.35 -30.40
N ILE A 221 8.22 -29.70 -30.56
CA ILE A 221 9.50 -30.32 -30.87
C ILE A 221 10.45 -30.16 -29.69
N ALA A 222 11.04 -31.28 -29.25
CA ALA A 222 12.15 -31.32 -28.31
C ALA A 222 13.43 -31.70 -29.06
N PRO A 223 14.30 -30.73 -29.45
CA PRO A 223 15.52 -31.02 -30.20
C PRO A 223 16.46 -32.00 -29.51
N ALA A 224 16.43 -32.06 -28.17
CA ALA A 224 17.22 -32.98 -27.38
C ALA A 224 16.87 -34.47 -27.60
N LEU A 225 15.69 -34.78 -28.14
CA LEU A 225 15.28 -36.15 -28.45
C LEU A 225 15.67 -36.59 -29.86
N ILE A 226 16.14 -35.68 -30.70
CA ILE A 226 16.57 -36.00 -32.06
C ILE A 226 17.86 -36.82 -31.99
N ASN A 227 17.78 -38.08 -32.43
CA ASN A 227 18.90 -38.97 -32.57
C ASN A 227 18.85 -39.64 -33.94
N THR A 228 19.56 -39.05 -34.90
CA THR A 228 19.64 -39.54 -36.28
C THR A 228 20.38 -40.89 -36.40
N ASN A 229 21.01 -41.38 -35.33
CA ASN A 229 21.68 -42.68 -35.28
C ASN A 229 20.79 -43.78 -34.67
N SER A 230 19.57 -43.44 -34.22
CA SER A 230 18.60 -44.43 -33.73
C SER A 230 18.18 -45.37 -34.86
N ALA A 231 18.21 -46.67 -34.59
CA ALA A 231 17.70 -47.68 -35.52
C ALA A 231 16.18 -47.79 -35.38
N CYS A 232 15.45 -46.99 -36.15
CA CYS A 232 14.00 -47.14 -36.27
C CYS A 232 13.67 -48.25 -37.27
N GLY A 233 12.72 -49.12 -36.91
CA GLY A 233 12.23 -50.16 -37.80
C GLY A 233 11.34 -49.60 -38.92
N SER A 234 11.12 -50.40 -39.95
CA SER A 234 10.38 -50.01 -41.14
C SER A 234 8.89 -50.37 -41.06
N GLU A 235 8.37 -50.60 -39.85
CA GLU A 235 6.95 -50.86 -39.64
C GLU A 235 6.14 -49.62 -40.03
N LEU A 236 5.10 -49.84 -40.83
CA LEU A 236 4.13 -48.82 -41.23
C LEU A 236 3.07 -48.72 -40.15
N ASP A 237 3.24 -47.76 -39.24
CA ASP A 237 2.32 -47.44 -38.15
C ASP A 237 2.28 -45.91 -38.01
N GLU A 238 1.70 -45.26 -39.02
CA GLU A 238 1.84 -43.83 -39.25
C GLU A 238 1.36 -43.01 -38.05
N VAL A 239 2.07 -41.91 -37.79
CA VAL A 239 1.67 -40.93 -36.78
C VAL A 239 1.77 -39.52 -37.35
N CYS A 240 0.82 -38.68 -36.98
CA CYS A 240 0.83 -37.27 -37.30
C CYS A 240 1.48 -36.52 -36.14
N GLY A 241 2.64 -35.93 -36.37
CA GLY A 241 3.25 -35.07 -35.37
C GLY A 241 2.48 -33.77 -35.20
N CYS A 242 2.55 -33.18 -34.00
CA CYS A 242 2.02 -31.83 -33.75
C CYS A 242 2.59 -30.74 -34.68
N ASN A 243 3.65 -31.05 -35.44
CA ASN A 243 4.24 -30.19 -36.46
C ASN A 243 3.61 -30.37 -37.85
N GLY A 244 2.51 -31.13 -37.96
CA GLY A 244 1.80 -31.38 -39.22
C GLY A 244 2.54 -32.30 -40.19
N ILE A 245 3.59 -32.99 -39.73
CA ILE A 245 4.35 -33.95 -40.54
C ILE A 245 3.92 -35.37 -40.19
N THR A 246 3.55 -36.15 -41.21
CA THR A 246 3.34 -37.59 -41.09
C THR A 246 4.67 -38.32 -41.01
N TYR A 247 4.83 -39.14 -39.97
CA TYR A 247 5.98 -40.03 -39.81
C TYR A 247 5.53 -41.48 -40.00
N ILE A 248 6.41 -42.29 -40.59
CA ILE A 248 6.15 -43.71 -40.87
C ILE A 248 5.83 -44.53 -39.62
N ASN A 249 6.40 -44.15 -38.47
CA ASN A 249 6.06 -44.65 -37.15
C ASN A 249 6.53 -43.70 -36.04
N LEU A 250 6.12 -43.99 -34.81
CA LEU A 250 6.47 -43.21 -33.62
C LEU A 250 7.99 -43.08 -33.40
N CYS A 251 8.78 -44.10 -33.75
CA CYS A 251 10.23 -44.01 -33.60
C CYS A 251 10.80 -42.90 -34.48
N TYR A 252 10.34 -42.78 -35.73
CA TYR A 252 10.75 -41.70 -36.62
C TYR A 252 10.25 -40.34 -36.14
N ALA A 253 9.02 -40.24 -35.62
CA ALA A 253 8.50 -38.99 -35.06
C ALA A 253 9.37 -38.46 -33.91
N ILE A 254 9.74 -39.32 -32.95
CA ILE A 254 10.56 -38.92 -31.80
C ILE A 254 12.02 -38.71 -32.19
N ASN A 255 12.65 -39.67 -32.88
CA ASN A 255 14.11 -39.68 -33.07
C ASN A 255 14.58 -38.86 -34.28
N MET A 256 13.75 -38.72 -35.32
CA MET A 256 14.10 -37.90 -36.50
C MET A 256 13.38 -36.56 -36.51
N GLY A 257 12.15 -36.52 -35.99
CA GLY A 257 11.35 -35.29 -35.89
C GLY A 257 11.52 -34.53 -34.57
N GLY A 258 11.95 -35.18 -33.49
CA GLY A 258 11.96 -34.58 -32.15
C GLY A 258 10.56 -34.35 -31.58
N VAL A 259 9.52 -34.94 -32.17
CA VAL A 259 8.12 -34.68 -31.84
C VAL A 259 7.77 -35.32 -30.50
N ILE A 260 7.18 -34.55 -29.59
CA ILE A 260 6.74 -35.03 -28.26
C ILE A 260 5.22 -35.13 -28.10
N SER A 261 4.45 -34.71 -29.11
CA SER A 261 2.99 -34.87 -29.17
C SER A 261 2.56 -35.29 -30.57
N TRP A 262 1.69 -36.30 -30.68
CA TRP A 262 1.27 -36.87 -31.95
C TRP A 262 -0.11 -37.52 -31.85
N THR A 263 -0.76 -37.70 -33.00
CA THR A 263 -1.98 -38.51 -33.13
C THR A 263 -1.70 -39.76 -34.00
N PRO A 264 -2.42 -40.87 -33.78
CA PRO A 264 -2.34 -42.03 -34.68
C PRO A 264 -2.86 -41.70 -36.08
N GLY A 265 -2.21 -42.22 -37.11
CA GLY A 265 -2.55 -41.99 -38.52
C GLY A 265 -1.73 -40.88 -39.18
N ALA A 266 -1.91 -40.71 -40.48
CA ALA A 266 -1.31 -39.61 -41.23
C ALA A 266 -1.91 -38.25 -40.82
N CYS A 267 -1.12 -37.18 -40.94
CA CYS A 267 -1.66 -35.82 -40.86
C CYS A 267 -2.60 -35.57 -42.02
N ASP A 268 -3.71 -34.90 -41.74
CA ASP A 268 -4.58 -34.34 -42.76
C ASP A 268 -3.75 -33.34 -43.57
N SER A 269 -3.34 -33.75 -44.76
CA SER A 269 -2.55 -32.89 -45.63
C SER A 269 -3.41 -31.69 -45.97
N ALA A 270 -2.95 -30.50 -45.62
CA ALA A 270 -3.44 -29.25 -46.18
C ALA A 270 -3.05 -29.18 -47.67
N ASP A 271 -3.61 -30.07 -48.48
CA ASP A 271 -3.73 -29.94 -49.93
C ASP A 271 -5.22 -30.04 -50.24
N GLY A 272 -5.83 -28.87 -50.44
CA GLY A 272 -7.26 -28.74 -50.57
C GLY A 272 -7.79 -29.47 -51.80
N THR A 273 -8.40 -30.63 -51.62
CA THR A 273 -9.60 -31.08 -52.35
C THR A 273 -10.11 -32.37 -51.73
N GLU A 274 -10.61 -32.29 -50.50
CA GLU A 274 -11.80 -33.06 -50.16
C GLU A 274 -12.91 -32.06 -49.92
N VAL A 275 -13.94 -32.16 -50.75
CA VAL A 275 -15.24 -31.58 -50.49
C VAL A 275 -15.75 -32.36 -49.27
N VAL A 276 -15.32 -31.94 -48.09
CA VAL A 276 -16.10 -32.13 -46.87
C VAL A 276 -17.38 -31.41 -47.20
N GLU A 277 -18.45 -32.17 -47.45
CA GLU A 277 -19.79 -31.64 -47.36
C GLU A 277 -19.82 -30.86 -46.05
N SER A 278 -20.00 -29.54 -46.19
CA SER A 278 -20.20 -28.60 -45.10
C SER A 278 -21.31 -29.15 -44.20
N SER A 279 -20.91 -29.92 -43.21
CA SER A 279 -21.71 -30.20 -42.04
C SER A 279 -21.30 -29.16 -41.00
N GLY A 280 -21.78 -27.94 -41.24
CA GLY A 280 -22.04 -26.90 -40.26
C GLY A 280 -21.04 -26.72 -39.12
N GLU A 281 -19.95 -26.01 -39.37
CA GLU A 281 -19.43 -25.10 -38.35
C GLU A 281 -20.12 -23.74 -38.53
N THR A 282 -21.41 -23.70 -38.18
CA THR A 282 -22.05 -22.44 -37.83
C THR A 282 -21.45 -22.05 -36.48
N CYS A 283 -20.70 -20.95 -36.43
CA CYS A 283 -20.44 -20.30 -35.16
C CYS A 283 -21.80 -20.05 -34.45
N PRO A 284 -21.92 -20.21 -33.12
CA PRO A 284 -23.22 -20.15 -32.43
C PRO A 284 -24.01 -18.84 -32.63
N THR A 285 -23.37 -17.83 -33.22
CA THR A 285 -23.87 -16.48 -33.50
C THR A 285 -24.30 -16.25 -34.95
N ASP A 286 -24.07 -17.21 -35.85
CA ASP A 286 -24.67 -17.24 -37.20
C ASP A 286 -26.05 -17.88 -37.07
N VAL A 287 -27.04 -17.03 -36.79
CA VAL A 287 -28.40 -17.46 -36.45
C VAL A 287 -29.18 -17.76 -37.73
N ASN A 288 -28.85 -17.09 -38.84
CA ASN A 288 -29.55 -17.25 -40.11
C ASN A 288 -28.92 -18.32 -41.03
N GLU A 289 -27.86 -18.98 -40.58
CA GLU A 289 -27.09 -20.02 -41.29
C GLU A 289 -26.54 -19.55 -42.65
N ASP A 290 -26.21 -18.26 -42.78
CA ASP A 290 -25.64 -17.70 -44.02
C ASP A 290 -24.12 -17.86 -44.13
N GLY A 291 -23.48 -18.43 -43.11
CA GLY A 291 -22.05 -18.66 -43.02
C GLY A 291 -21.26 -17.45 -42.50
N THR A 292 -21.93 -16.40 -42.03
CA THR A 292 -21.31 -15.21 -41.45
C THR A 292 -22.04 -14.76 -40.18
N THR A 293 -21.33 -14.14 -39.23
CA THR A 293 -21.98 -13.42 -38.11
C THR A 293 -21.98 -11.93 -38.41
N ASN A 294 -23.15 -11.37 -38.72
CA ASN A 294 -23.30 -9.97 -39.07
C ASN A 294 -24.58 -9.34 -38.49
N VAL A 295 -24.87 -8.08 -38.88
CA VAL A 295 -26.03 -7.33 -38.37
C VAL A 295 -27.36 -8.06 -38.65
N SER A 296 -27.42 -8.84 -39.72
CA SER A 296 -28.60 -9.59 -40.11
C SER A 296 -28.96 -10.68 -39.10
N ASP A 297 -27.96 -11.34 -38.48
CA ASP A 297 -28.16 -12.30 -37.39
C ASP A 297 -28.71 -11.62 -36.14
N LEU A 298 -28.10 -10.48 -35.77
CA LEU A 298 -28.52 -9.70 -34.61
C LEU A 298 -29.97 -9.21 -34.75
N LEU A 299 -30.35 -8.75 -35.94
CA LEU A 299 -31.71 -8.30 -36.20
C LEU A 299 -32.73 -9.43 -36.15
N MET A 300 -32.33 -10.67 -36.46
CA MET A 300 -33.21 -11.83 -36.36
C MET A 300 -33.49 -12.18 -34.88
N VAL A 301 -32.45 -12.20 -34.04
CA VAL A 301 -32.60 -12.42 -32.59
C VAL A 301 -33.46 -11.31 -31.94
N LEU A 302 -33.20 -10.05 -32.28
CA LEU A 302 -33.97 -8.93 -31.73
C LEU A 302 -35.41 -8.89 -32.26
N GLY A 303 -35.68 -9.45 -33.44
CA GLY A 303 -37.02 -9.55 -34.02
C GLY A 303 -37.95 -10.49 -33.26
N GLU A 304 -37.43 -11.48 -32.54
CA GLU A 304 -38.21 -12.38 -31.68
C GLU A 304 -38.56 -11.76 -30.31
N PHE A 305 -37.80 -10.75 -29.87
CA PHE A 305 -38.13 -10.02 -28.64
C PHE A 305 -39.28 -9.04 -28.89
N GLY A 306 -40.50 -9.45 -28.52
CA GLY A 306 -41.70 -8.60 -28.55
C GLY A 306 -42.90 -9.18 -29.29
N VAL A 307 -42.78 -10.38 -29.86
CA VAL A 307 -43.92 -11.15 -30.36
C VAL A 307 -44.59 -11.91 -29.22
N ASN A 308 -45.92 -11.83 -29.13
CA ASN A 308 -46.69 -12.60 -28.16
C ASN A 308 -46.65 -14.09 -28.56
N CYS A 309 -46.23 -14.96 -27.64
CA CYS A 309 -46.31 -16.40 -27.84
C CYS A 309 -47.78 -16.83 -27.94
N GLU A 310 -48.12 -17.65 -28.95
CA GLU A 310 -49.41 -18.38 -29.00
C GLU A 310 -49.42 -19.58 -28.06
#